data_AF-A0A0C9URD2-F1
#
_entry.id   AF-A0A0C9URD2-F1
#
_cell.length_a   1.000
_cell.length_b   1.000
_cell.length_c   1.000
_cell.angle_alpha   90.00
_cell.angle_beta   90.00
_cell.angle_gamma   90.00
#
_symmetry.space_group_name_H-M   'P 1'
#
loop_
_entity.id
_entity.type
_entity.pdbx_description
1 polymer ?
#
loop_
_entity_poly.entity_id
_entity_poly.type
_entity_poly.pdbx_seq_one_letter_code
_entity_poly.pdbx_strand_id
1 'polypeptide(L)'
;MLPLPKDKLLGLEFAQTALQWKVNSLVDATFSANVSEVQRIPIQDVRSRCKKLRIDRFYKELKYFAQYGPLFRRVVECNIQEGEALVKVDVNITTLPNIHKYIIHPSILDACFHIMVHPIFTGNTNSVAYYLPSKVKRAVLHDVNYFHQHGLDFMLSYVVLKSWKPDTLEFNMRICEQTDHVICTLLGFCG
;
A
#
# COMPACT_ATOMS: atom_id res chain seq x y z
N MET A 1 16.65 20.46 -21.75
CA MET A 1 17.38 19.47 -20.95
C MET A 1 16.91 19.66 -19.51
N LEU A 2 15.91 18.87 -19.07
CA LEU A 2 15.35 19.00 -17.72
C LEU A 2 16.39 18.52 -16.69
N PRO A 3 16.59 19.23 -15.57
CA PRO A 3 17.52 18.78 -14.54
C PRO A 3 16.95 17.53 -13.89
N LEU A 4 17.72 16.44 -13.93
CA LEU A 4 17.46 15.26 -13.11
C LEU A 4 17.51 15.69 -11.63
N PRO A 5 16.47 15.40 -10.82
CA PRO A 5 16.54 15.63 -9.39
C PRO A 5 17.68 14.79 -8.82
N LYS A 6 18.76 15.45 -8.43
CA LYS A 6 19.68 14.93 -7.43
C LYS A 6 18.85 14.88 -6.16
N ASP A 7 18.41 13.68 -5.78
CA ASP A 7 18.39 13.19 -4.41
C ASP A 7 17.39 12.01 -4.26
N LYS A 8 17.94 10.86 -3.83
CA LYS A 8 17.24 9.71 -3.21
C LYS A 8 16.36 8.78 -4.07
N LEU A 9 16.74 8.46 -5.30
CA LEU A 9 15.99 7.49 -6.12
C LEU A 9 16.61 6.10 -6.28
N LEU A 10 17.72 5.84 -5.60
CA LEU A 10 18.20 4.49 -5.30
C LEU A 10 18.41 4.38 -3.80
N GLY A 11 17.32 4.21 -3.05
CA GLY A 11 17.36 3.77 -1.67
C GLY A 11 17.74 2.29 -1.61
N LEU A 12 18.96 1.93 -2.02
CA LEU A 12 19.57 0.70 -1.54
C LEU A 12 19.81 0.92 -0.04
N GLU A 13 18.87 0.46 0.79
CA GLU A 13 19.11 0.38 2.23
C GLU A 13 20.06 -0.78 2.49
N PHE A 14 21.34 -0.44 2.55
CA PHE A 14 22.38 -1.35 2.98
C PHE A 14 22.30 -1.51 4.50
N ALA A 15 21.77 -2.63 4.97
CA ALA A 15 21.83 -2.97 6.39
C ALA A 15 23.27 -3.38 6.74
N GLN A 16 23.94 -2.57 7.58
CA GLN A 16 25.25 -2.91 8.10
C GLN A 16 25.10 -3.87 9.29
N THR A 17 25.29 -5.16 9.03
CA THR A 17 25.59 -6.15 10.07
C THR A 17 26.81 -6.95 9.63
N ALA A 18 27.86 -6.87 10.44
CA ALA A 18 29.11 -7.62 10.41
C ALA A 18 29.49 -8.37 9.11
N LEU A 19 30.48 -7.80 8.40
CA LEU A 19 31.37 -8.41 7.38
C LEU A 19 30.83 -8.81 6.00
N GLN A 20 29.52 -8.78 5.70
CA GLN A 20 29.03 -9.07 4.33
C GLN A 20 27.84 -8.21 3.90
N TRP A 21 27.86 -7.73 2.65
CA TRP A 21 26.76 -6.98 2.06
C TRP A 21 25.68 -7.92 1.52
N LYS A 22 24.41 -7.60 1.78
CA LYS A 22 23.24 -8.32 1.24
C LYS A 22 22.30 -7.34 0.51
N VAL A 23 21.84 -7.72 -0.67
CA VAL A 23 20.79 -6.99 -1.40
C VAL A 23 19.43 -7.36 -0.81
N ASN A 24 18.72 -6.36 -0.26
CA ASN A 24 17.39 -6.53 0.32
C ASN A 24 16.25 -6.25 -0.68
N SER A 25 16.49 -5.37 -1.65
CA SER A 25 15.54 -5.01 -2.71
C SER A 25 16.28 -4.42 -3.91
N LEU A 26 15.63 -4.44 -5.08
CA LEU A 26 16.11 -3.85 -6.33
C LEU A 26 14.95 -3.13 -7.01
N VAL A 27 15.23 -1.98 -7.64
CA VAL A 27 14.25 -1.20 -8.37
C VAL A 27 14.88 -0.63 -9.65
N ASP A 28 14.14 -0.72 -10.75
CA ASP A 28 14.40 0.05 -11.96
C ASP A 28 13.43 1.24 -12.00
N ALA A 29 13.96 2.46 -11.92
CA ALA A 29 13.17 3.68 -11.83
C ALA A 29 13.27 4.51 -13.12
N THR A 30 12.12 5.03 -13.57
CA THR A 30 12.03 5.96 -14.71
C THR A 30 11.15 7.16 -14.34
N PHE A 31 11.50 8.33 -14.88
CA PHE A 31 10.75 9.57 -14.69
C PHE A 31 10.17 10.00 -16.03
N SER A 32 8.86 10.19 -16.08
CA SER A 32 8.17 10.72 -17.25
C SER A 32 7.21 11.81 -16.82
N ALA A 33 7.23 12.94 -17.54
CA ALA A 33 6.22 13.98 -17.39
C ALA A 33 4.84 13.53 -17.93
N ASN A 34 4.82 12.52 -18.80
CA ASN A 34 3.62 11.94 -19.39
C ASN A 34 3.47 10.49 -18.93
N VAL A 35 2.69 10.28 -17.87
CA VAL A 35 2.25 8.95 -17.44
C VAL A 35 0.85 8.72 -18.01
N SER A 36 0.73 7.89 -19.04
CA SER A 36 -0.56 7.59 -19.68
C SER A 36 -1.50 6.79 -18.78
N GLU A 37 -2.77 7.20 -18.78
CA GLU A 37 -3.98 6.71 -18.09
C GLU A 37 -3.88 6.46 -16.58
N VAL A 38 -4.14 7.52 -15.81
CA VAL A 38 -4.70 7.38 -14.45
C VAL A 38 -6.09 6.80 -14.57
N GLN A 39 -6.22 5.47 -14.45
CA GLN A 39 -7.53 4.83 -14.36
C GLN A 39 -8.23 5.36 -13.10
N ARG A 40 -9.27 6.19 -13.29
CA ARG A 40 -10.18 6.59 -12.24
C ARG A 40 -10.84 5.35 -11.64
N ILE A 41 -10.98 5.35 -10.32
CA ILE A 41 -11.69 4.30 -9.59
C ILE A 41 -13.04 4.91 -9.23
N PRO A 42 -14.19 4.36 -9.65
CA PRO A 42 -15.48 4.87 -9.19
C PRO A 42 -15.68 4.45 -7.73
N ILE A 43 -15.18 5.25 -6.77
CA ILE A 43 -15.15 4.86 -5.35
C ILE A 43 -16.54 4.58 -4.80
N GLN A 44 -17.56 5.32 -5.27
CA GLN A 44 -18.95 5.12 -4.84
C GLN A 44 -19.49 3.76 -5.28
N ASP A 45 -19.19 3.34 -6.51
CA ASP A 45 -19.60 2.03 -7.02
C ASP A 45 -18.95 0.92 -6.21
N VAL A 46 -17.65 1.02 -5.93
CA VAL A 46 -16.92 0.06 -5.08
C VAL A 46 -17.52 0.02 -3.66
N ARG A 47 -17.81 1.19 -3.06
CA ARG A 47 -18.45 1.26 -1.74
C ARG A 47 -19.82 0.60 -1.70
N SER A 48 -20.61 0.75 -2.77
CA SER A 48 -21.97 0.21 -2.83
C SER A 48 -22.02 -1.32 -2.86
N ARG A 49 -21.01 -1.96 -3.48
CA ARG A 49 -20.93 -3.42 -3.63
C ARG A 49 -20.12 -4.10 -2.52
N CYS A 50 -19.16 -3.40 -1.91
CA CYS A 50 -18.36 -3.93 -0.81
C CYS A 50 -19.10 -3.90 0.54
N LYS A 51 -19.03 -4.99 1.29
CA LYS A 51 -19.59 -5.09 2.65
C LYS A 51 -18.60 -4.54 3.68
N LYS A 52 -19.10 -3.73 4.62
CA LYS A 52 -18.28 -3.17 5.70
C LYS A 52 -17.83 -4.27 6.67
N LEU A 53 -16.53 -4.33 6.92
CA LEU A 53 -15.91 -5.22 7.90
C LEU A 53 -15.96 -4.63 9.31
N ARG A 54 -16.02 -5.51 10.31
CA ARG A 54 -15.85 -5.17 11.72
C ARG A 54 -14.40 -4.80 12.05
N ILE A 55 -14.12 -3.50 12.09
CA ILE A 55 -12.76 -2.98 12.28
C ILE A 55 -12.13 -3.35 13.64
N ASP A 56 -12.94 -3.56 14.68
CA ASP A 56 -12.49 -3.91 16.03
C ASP A 56 -11.73 -5.25 16.12
N ARG A 57 -11.88 -6.08 15.07
CA ARG A 57 -11.22 -7.38 14.96
C ARG A 57 -10.08 -7.39 13.93
N PHE A 58 -9.98 -6.40 13.06
CA PHE A 58 -9.00 -6.36 11.96
C PHE A 58 -7.57 -6.68 12.43
N TYR A 59 -7.04 -5.90 13.36
CA TYR A 59 -5.68 -6.14 13.88
C TYR A 59 -5.60 -7.33 14.84
N LYS A 60 -6.71 -7.79 15.43
CA LYS A 60 -6.73 -9.01 16.26
C LYS A 60 -6.54 -10.24 15.39
N GLU A 61 -7.21 -10.25 14.23
CA GLU A 61 -7.15 -11.33 13.24
C GLU A 61 -5.80 -11.35 12.51
N LEU A 62 -5.04 -10.25 12.49
CA LEU A 62 -3.68 -10.22 11.96
C LEU A 62 -2.60 -10.65 12.97
N LYS A 63 -2.91 -10.80 14.26
CA LYS A 63 -1.89 -11.06 15.32
C LYS A 63 -1.11 -12.36 15.13
N TYR A 64 -1.70 -13.37 14.50
CA TYR A 64 -1.01 -14.64 14.25
C TYR A 64 0.15 -14.44 13.25
N PHE A 65 0.01 -13.48 12.33
CA PHE A 65 1.01 -13.15 11.32
C PHE A 65 1.95 -12.03 11.76
N ALA A 66 1.42 -10.90 12.19
CA ALA A 66 2.21 -9.70 12.46
C ALA A 66 1.70 -8.91 13.67
N GLN A 67 2.64 -8.44 14.50
CA GLN A 67 2.36 -7.59 15.66
C GLN A 67 2.59 -6.12 15.31
N TYR A 68 1.69 -5.54 14.52
CA TYR A 68 1.78 -4.12 14.15
C TYR A 68 1.77 -3.22 15.39
N GLY A 69 2.74 -2.30 15.48
CA GLY A 69 2.78 -1.26 16.52
C GLY A 69 1.80 -0.12 16.24
N PRO A 70 1.53 0.77 17.22
CA PRO A 70 0.56 1.87 17.06
C PRO A 70 0.76 2.72 15.80
N LEU A 71 2.02 2.99 15.42
CA LEU A 71 2.36 3.79 14.24
C LEU A 71 1.88 3.17 12.90
N PHE A 72 1.78 1.85 12.84
CA PHE A 72 1.35 1.06 11.69
C PHE A 72 -0.13 0.67 11.75
N ARG A 73 -0.79 0.85 12.90
CA ARG A 73 -2.22 0.54 13.07
C ARG A 73 -3.14 1.64 12.55
N ARG A 74 -3.08 1.90 11.25
CA ARG A 74 -3.74 3.03 10.59
C ARG A 74 -5.02 2.70 9.83
N VAL A 75 -5.40 1.42 9.73
CA VAL A 75 -6.66 1.05 9.08
C VAL A 75 -7.83 1.45 10.00
N VAL A 76 -8.70 2.33 9.51
CA VAL A 76 -9.86 2.86 10.27
C VAL A 76 -11.19 2.32 9.77
N GLU A 77 -11.26 1.89 8.51
CA GLU A 77 -12.42 1.23 7.92
C GLU A 77 -11.96 0.30 6.80
N CYS A 78 -12.69 -0.80 6.60
CA CYS A 78 -12.43 -1.73 5.53
C CYS A 78 -13.76 -2.23 4.98
N ASN A 79 -13.94 -2.12 3.66
CA ASN A 79 -15.08 -2.66 2.93
C ASN A 79 -14.55 -3.72 1.98
N ILE A 80 -15.12 -4.92 1.99
CA ILE A 80 -14.63 -6.05 1.20
C ILE A 80 -15.75 -6.69 0.41
N GLN A 81 -15.41 -7.26 -0.74
CA GLN A 81 -16.17 -8.30 -1.40
C GLN A 81 -15.22 -9.33 -2.01
N GLU A 82 -15.74 -10.30 -2.75
CA GLU A 82 -14.91 -11.28 -3.43
C GLU A 82 -13.95 -10.60 -4.43
N GLY A 83 -12.65 -10.79 -4.22
CA GLY A 83 -11.61 -10.31 -5.12
C GLY A 83 -11.28 -8.81 -5.04
N GLU A 84 -11.96 -8.02 -4.22
CA GLU A 84 -11.59 -6.61 -4.02
C GLU A 84 -11.90 -6.05 -2.63
N ALA A 85 -11.15 -5.02 -2.25
CA ALA A 85 -11.30 -4.33 -0.98
C ALA A 85 -11.04 -2.84 -1.12
N LEU A 86 -11.77 -2.06 -0.34
CA LEU A 86 -11.57 -0.62 -0.16
C LEU A 86 -11.28 -0.36 1.32
N VAL A 87 -10.07 0.13 1.59
CA VAL A 87 -9.54 0.33 2.94
C VAL A 87 -9.35 1.81 3.18
N LYS A 88 -9.94 2.34 4.24
CA LYS A 88 -9.69 3.70 4.71
C LYS A 88 -8.51 3.68 5.68
N VAL A 89 -7.49 4.48 5.36
CA VAL A 89 -6.24 4.56 6.12
C VAL A 89 -6.07 5.97 6.68
N ASP A 90 -5.79 6.07 7.97
CA ASP A 90 -5.45 7.32 8.65
C ASP A 90 -4.07 7.81 8.19
N VAL A 91 -4.04 9.02 7.64
CA VAL A 91 -2.83 9.70 7.14
C VAL A 91 -2.54 10.99 7.87
N ASN A 92 -3.21 11.23 8.99
CA ASN A 92 -3.05 12.45 9.76
C ASN A 92 -1.59 12.66 10.14
N ILE A 93 -0.99 13.65 9.50
CA ILE A 93 0.44 13.95 9.53
C ILE A 93 0.93 14.37 10.92
N THR A 94 0.04 14.87 11.79
CA THR A 94 0.39 15.30 13.16
C THR A 94 0.83 14.12 14.04
N THR A 95 0.43 12.90 13.67
CA THR A 95 0.75 11.67 14.39
C THR A 95 2.02 10.97 13.86
N LEU A 96 2.68 11.55 12.85
CA LEU A 96 3.78 10.93 12.12
C LEU A 96 5.11 11.67 12.30
N PRO A 97 6.12 11.02 12.89
CA PRO A 97 7.45 11.62 13.00
C PRO A 97 8.09 11.74 11.61
N ASN A 98 8.80 12.85 11.35
CA ASN A 98 9.56 13.05 10.12
C ASN A 98 8.74 12.94 8.81
N ILE A 99 7.44 13.21 8.83
CA ILE A 99 6.57 13.10 7.65
C ILE A 99 7.11 13.85 6.42
N HIS A 100 7.72 15.02 6.62
CA HIS A 100 8.34 15.85 5.58
C HIS A 100 9.49 15.17 4.81
N LYS A 101 10.03 14.04 5.30
CA LYS A 101 11.13 13.30 4.63
C LYS A 101 10.63 12.27 3.60
N TYR A 102 9.32 12.06 3.52
CA TYR A 102 8.73 11.01 2.71
C TYR A 102 7.69 11.60 1.76
N ILE A 103 7.59 11.02 0.55
CA ILE A 103 6.45 11.29 -0.32
C ILE A 103 5.20 10.59 0.23
N ILE A 104 5.33 9.31 0.58
CA ILE A 104 4.34 8.54 1.34
C ILE A 104 5.06 7.98 2.56
N HIS A 105 4.57 8.25 3.76
CA HIS A 105 5.18 7.73 4.98
C HIS A 105 5.14 6.18 4.96
N PRO A 106 6.24 5.47 5.32
CA PRO A 106 6.29 4.02 5.29
C PRO A 106 5.16 3.35 6.07
N SER A 107 4.77 3.88 7.23
CA SER A 107 3.66 3.30 8.00
C SER A 107 2.27 3.55 7.41
N ILE A 108 2.10 4.60 6.59
CA ILE A 108 0.88 4.78 5.79
C ILE A 108 0.85 3.74 4.68
N LEU A 109 1.97 3.63 3.94
CA LEU A 109 2.09 2.71 2.82
C LEU A 109 1.92 1.25 3.27
N ASP A 110 2.55 0.85 4.36
CA ASP A 110 2.43 -0.50 4.93
C ASP A 110 0.98 -0.80 5.35
N ALA A 111 0.30 0.17 5.98
CA ALA A 111 -1.11 0.01 6.34
C ALA A 111 -2.02 -0.20 5.12
N CYS A 112 -1.65 0.31 3.94
CA CYS A 112 -2.36 0.04 2.69
C CYS A 112 -2.26 -1.42 2.24
N PHE A 113 -1.21 -2.15 2.66
CA PHE A 113 -0.96 -3.55 2.32
C PHE A 113 -1.67 -4.54 3.26
N HIS A 114 -2.05 -4.12 4.47
CA HIS A 114 -2.55 -5.02 5.50
C HIS A 114 -3.74 -5.89 5.07
N ILE A 115 -4.60 -5.38 4.18
CA ILE A 115 -5.74 -6.17 3.67
C ILE A 115 -5.29 -7.35 2.80
N MET A 116 -4.16 -7.23 2.09
CA MET A 116 -3.63 -8.28 1.20
C MET A 116 -3.15 -9.51 1.96
N VAL A 117 -2.89 -9.37 3.26
CA VAL A 117 -2.45 -10.45 4.16
C VAL A 117 -3.54 -10.88 5.13
N HIS A 118 -4.72 -10.24 5.09
CA HIS A 118 -5.80 -10.51 6.03
C HIS A 118 -6.57 -11.80 5.63
N PRO A 119 -6.76 -12.77 6.53
CA PRO A 119 -7.40 -14.06 6.23
C PRO A 119 -8.75 -13.94 5.52
N ILE A 120 -9.57 -12.98 5.95
CA ILE A 120 -10.89 -12.74 5.36
C ILE A 120 -10.84 -12.39 3.87
N PHE A 121 -9.73 -11.83 3.40
CA PHE A 121 -9.57 -11.39 2.02
C PHE A 121 -8.78 -12.40 1.19
N THR A 122 -7.75 -13.02 1.77
CA THR A 122 -6.94 -14.05 1.10
C THR A 122 -7.64 -15.40 1.01
N GLY A 123 -8.66 -15.64 1.85
CA GLY A 123 -9.27 -16.95 2.02
C GLY A 123 -8.35 -17.98 2.66
N ASN A 124 -7.15 -17.56 3.10
CA ASN A 124 -6.17 -18.45 3.72
C ASN A 124 -6.51 -18.65 5.19
N THR A 125 -6.96 -19.87 5.53
CA THR A 125 -7.24 -20.30 6.91
C THR A 125 -6.04 -20.99 7.56
N ASN A 126 -4.94 -21.22 6.82
CA ASN A 126 -3.73 -21.82 7.34
C ASN A 126 -2.89 -20.78 8.08
N SER A 127 -2.88 -20.87 9.42
CA SER A 127 -2.12 -19.99 10.30
C SER A 127 -0.60 -20.13 10.19
N VAL A 128 -0.10 -21.11 9.44
CA VAL A 128 1.35 -21.34 9.22
C VAL A 128 1.84 -20.72 7.91
N ALA A 129 0.93 -20.45 6.96
CA ALA A 129 1.27 -19.86 5.68
C ALA A 129 1.16 -18.33 5.75
N TYR A 130 2.28 -17.65 5.51
CA TYR A 130 2.39 -16.20 5.56
C TYR A 130 2.72 -15.64 4.19
N TYR A 131 1.90 -14.69 3.75
CA TYR A 131 2.13 -13.95 2.51
C TYR A 131 2.90 -12.68 2.86
N LEU A 132 4.10 -12.54 2.32
CA LEU A 132 4.93 -11.35 2.50
C LEU A 132 5.12 -10.68 1.15
N PRO A 133 4.99 -9.34 1.08
CA PRO A 133 5.32 -8.59 -0.13
C PRO A 133 6.70 -8.98 -0.68
N SER A 134 6.73 -9.65 -1.82
CA SER A 134 7.97 -10.16 -2.42
C SER A 134 8.35 -9.41 -3.69
N LYS A 135 7.36 -8.94 -4.45
CA LYS A 135 7.58 -8.25 -5.72
C LYS A 135 6.46 -7.28 -6.04
N VAL A 136 6.79 -6.17 -6.69
CA VAL A 136 5.83 -5.31 -7.39
C VAL A 136 6.31 -5.18 -8.83
N LYS A 137 5.47 -5.52 -9.81
CA LYS A 137 5.86 -5.39 -11.22
C LYS A 137 6.05 -3.92 -11.63
N ARG A 138 5.20 -3.03 -11.13
CA ARG A 138 5.27 -1.59 -11.42
C ARG A 138 4.68 -0.77 -10.28
N ALA A 139 5.42 0.23 -9.82
CA ALA A 139 4.93 1.28 -8.94
C ALA A 139 4.91 2.60 -9.72
N VAL A 140 3.80 3.33 -9.62
CA VAL A 140 3.61 4.63 -10.29
C VAL A 140 3.15 5.62 -9.26
N LEU A 141 3.92 6.69 -9.09
CA LEU A 141 3.55 7.82 -8.28
C LEU A 141 3.06 8.93 -9.21
N HIS A 142 1.76 9.20 -9.19
CA HIS A 142 1.10 10.15 -10.09
C HIS A 142 1.19 11.58 -9.59
N ASP A 143 1.18 11.75 -8.26
CA ASP A 143 1.30 13.04 -7.62
C ASP A 143 2.24 12.95 -6.41
N VAL A 144 3.45 13.48 -6.59
CA VAL A 144 4.53 13.39 -5.59
C VAL A 144 4.36 14.37 -4.43
N ASN A 145 3.58 15.44 -4.63
CA ASN A 145 3.43 16.51 -3.65
C ASN A 145 2.10 16.44 -2.90
N TYR A 146 1.23 15.52 -3.28
CA TYR A 146 -0.14 15.46 -2.79
C TYR A 146 -0.25 15.50 -1.25
N PHE A 147 0.48 14.64 -0.54
CA PHE A 147 0.46 14.55 0.92
C PHE A 147 1.02 15.79 1.63
N HIS A 148 1.89 16.57 0.98
CA HIS A 148 2.46 17.79 1.55
C HIS A 148 1.59 19.02 1.28
N GLN A 149 0.86 19.01 0.17
CA GLN A 149 -0.01 20.11 -0.24
C GLN A 149 -1.42 20.01 0.37
N HIS A 150 -1.88 18.79 0.66
CA HIS A 150 -3.23 18.54 1.13
C HIS A 150 -3.18 18.00 2.57
N GLY A 151 -3.79 18.74 3.50
CA GLY A 151 -4.00 18.25 4.87
C GLY A 151 -5.12 17.21 4.88
N LEU A 152 -4.76 15.93 4.85
CA LEU A 152 -5.70 14.82 4.82
C LEU A 152 -5.75 14.11 6.17
N ASP A 153 -6.95 13.80 6.64
CA ASP A 153 -7.14 12.91 7.78
C ASP A 153 -7.06 11.43 7.35
N PHE A 154 -7.51 11.14 6.13
CA PHE A 154 -7.55 9.77 5.62
C PHE A 154 -7.36 9.72 4.11
N MET A 155 -6.99 8.54 3.64
CA MET A 155 -6.96 8.17 2.23
C MET A 155 -7.67 6.82 2.04
N LEU A 156 -7.83 6.43 0.78
CA LEU A 156 -8.36 5.14 0.40
C LEU A 156 -7.28 4.30 -0.28
N SER A 157 -7.12 3.06 0.17
CA SER A 157 -6.39 2.01 -0.53
C SER A 157 -7.41 1.06 -1.15
N TYR A 158 -7.47 1.05 -2.49
CA TYR A 158 -8.30 0.14 -3.26
C TYR A 158 -7.43 -1.01 -3.77
N VAL A 159 -7.78 -2.24 -3.40
CA VAL A 159 -7.03 -3.45 -3.70
C VAL A 159 -7.91 -4.41 -4.50
N VAL A 160 -7.34 -5.00 -5.54
CA VAL A 160 -8.00 -6.01 -6.38
C VAL A 160 -7.08 -7.23 -6.49
N LEU A 161 -7.59 -8.41 -6.13
CA LEU A 161 -6.94 -9.68 -6.38
C LEU A 161 -7.01 -9.99 -7.88
N LYS A 162 -5.85 -10.11 -8.51
CA LYS A 162 -5.69 -10.36 -9.95
C LYS A 162 -5.54 -11.83 -10.27
N SER A 163 -4.80 -12.57 -9.45
CA SER A 163 -4.69 -14.02 -9.59
C SER A 163 -4.45 -14.67 -8.24
N TRP A 164 -5.13 -15.78 -8.03
CA TRP A 164 -4.90 -16.68 -6.91
C TRP A 164 -4.21 -17.95 -7.44
N LYS A 165 -3.00 -18.22 -6.94
CA LYS A 165 -2.29 -19.48 -7.14
C LYS A 165 -1.98 -20.06 -5.77
N PRO A 166 -1.82 -21.40 -5.63
CA PRO A 166 -1.50 -22.02 -4.35
C PRO A 166 -0.30 -21.35 -3.64
N ASP A 167 0.71 -20.95 -4.42
CA ASP A 167 1.97 -20.41 -3.89
C ASP A 167 2.09 -18.88 -3.98
N THR A 168 1.12 -18.18 -4.59
CA THR A 168 1.25 -16.73 -4.83
C THR A 168 -0.10 -16.06 -5.01
N LEU A 169 -0.26 -14.93 -4.33
CA LEU A 169 -1.36 -14.00 -4.57
C LEU A 169 -0.84 -12.79 -5.34
N GLU A 170 -1.49 -12.44 -6.45
CA GLU A 170 -1.18 -11.23 -7.21
C GLU A 170 -2.28 -10.20 -7.01
N PHE A 171 -1.90 -8.99 -6.61
CA PHE A 171 -2.80 -7.86 -6.39
C PHE A 171 -2.44 -6.65 -7.26
N ASN A 172 -3.45 -5.86 -7.59
CA ASN A 172 -3.27 -4.47 -7.98
C ASN A 172 -3.80 -3.58 -6.86
N MET A 173 -3.08 -2.50 -6.56
CA MET A 173 -3.45 -1.54 -5.54
C MET A 173 -3.42 -0.12 -6.08
N ARG A 174 -4.35 0.71 -5.63
CA ARG A 174 -4.34 2.14 -5.87
C ARG A 174 -4.56 2.89 -4.55
N ILE A 175 -3.78 3.94 -4.37
CA ILE A 175 -3.86 4.89 -3.26
C ILE A 175 -4.54 6.12 -3.84
N CYS A 176 -5.71 6.48 -3.32
CA CYS A 176 -6.51 7.58 -3.82
C CYS A 176 -7.15 8.40 -2.71
N GLU A 177 -7.55 9.62 -3.06
CA GLU A 177 -8.44 10.44 -2.26
C GLU A 177 -9.90 9.96 -2.37
N GLN A 178 -10.84 10.63 -1.71
CA GLN A 178 -12.27 10.34 -1.80
C GLN A 178 -12.91 10.80 -3.13
N THR A 179 -12.25 11.66 -3.90
CA THR A 179 -12.77 12.26 -5.14
C THR A 179 -12.31 11.53 -6.42
N ASP A 180 -11.91 10.26 -6.29
CA ASP A 180 -11.35 9.42 -7.35
C ASP A 180 -9.96 9.87 -7.89
N HIS A 181 -9.32 10.86 -7.26
CA HIS A 181 -7.93 11.25 -7.57
C HIS A 181 -6.96 10.18 -7.09
N VAL A 182 -6.24 9.55 -8.03
CA VAL A 182 -5.27 8.48 -7.72
C VAL A 182 -3.88 9.08 -7.54
N ILE A 183 -3.31 8.88 -6.37
CA ILE A 183 -2.00 9.40 -5.97
C ILE A 183 -0.89 8.41 -6.35
N CYS A 184 -1.12 7.11 -6.10
CA CYS A 184 -0.15 6.06 -6.37
C CYS A 184 -0.85 4.78 -6.87
N THR A 185 -0.19 4.04 -7.76
CA THR A 185 -0.65 2.77 -8.30
C THR A 185 0.46 1.73 -8.21
N LEU A 186 0.14 0.56 -7.65
CA LEU A 186 1.00 -0.62 -7.64
C LEU A 186 0.33 -1.73 -8.46
N LEU A 187 1.05 -2.25 -9.44
CA LEU A 187 0.57 -3.32 -10.33
C LEU A 187 1.41 -4.57 -10.16
N GLY A 188 0.73 -5.72 -10.17
CA GLY A 188 1.36 -7.03 -10.06
C GLY A 188 2.15 -7.18 -8.75
N PHE A 189 1.52 -6.78 -7.65
CA PHE A 189 2.04 -6.95 -6.30
C PHE A 189 1.88 -8.41 -5.90
N CYS A 190 2.99 -9.11 -5.68
CA CYS A 190 3.01 -10.52 -5.31
C CYS A 190 3.32 -10.69 -3.82
N GLY A 191 2.51 -11.50 -3.15
CA GLY A 191 2.68 -11.94 -1.77
C GLY A 191 2.67 -13.45 -1.67
#